data_AF-A0A1A2EMD3-F1
#
_entry.id   AF-A0A1A2EMD3-F1
#
_cell.length_a   1.000
_cell.length_b   1.000
_cell.length_c   1.000
_cell.angle_alpha   90.00
_cell.angle_beta   90.00
_cell.angle_gamma   90.00
#
_symmetry.space_group_name_H-M   'P 1'
#
loop_
_entity.id
_entity.type
_entity.pdbx_description
1 polymer ?
#
loop_
_entity_poly.entity_id
_entity_poly.type
_entity_poly.pdbx_seq_one_letter_code
_entity_poly.pdbx_strand_id
1 'polypeptide(L)'
;MKQVIVGAALCGAALGLAAAANAADDSYDFLYGSTYALILGPTGIPTPNAAYISDALNLYLEPNGYEGTTASTLALTTPETNDFGQSVAQGETILVDAVLADYAAGDMDCDASGGCSDPLTIFTYSQSSLVASLAEQQLADAGVPSDALRFVMLGANTSVVPNDLYPTDVYNIHGDAYAEPGVLGMSWQDLMLGLELHEAYLGLTPAEIDSATTVVDGMTTINDIPTLTSTELWDALLNALSAG
;
A
#
# COMPACT_ATOMS: atom_id res chain seq x y z
N MET A 1 -15.81 56.71 -40.11
CA MET A 1 -14.60 56.84 -39.26
C MET A 1 -14.47 55.61 -38.39
N LYS A 2 -13.22 55.19 -38.10
CA LYS A 2 -12.74 53.97 -37.38
C LYS A 2 -12.44 52.82 -38.35
N GLN A 3 -11.22 52.75 -38.88
CA GLN A 3 -9.92 52.29 -38.33
C GLN A 3 -9.71 50.78 -38.50
N VAL A 4 -8.59 50.47 -39.16
CA VAL A 4 -7.99 49.14 -39.36
C VAL A 4 -7.00 48.89 -38.22
N ILE A 5 -6.99 47.68 -37.64
CA ILE A 5 -5.79 47.10 -37.04
C ILE A 5 -5.70 45.62 -37.44
N VAL A 6 -4.51 45.27 -37.90
CA VAL A 6 -3.97 43.96 -38.29
C VAL A 6 -3.51 43.20 -37.05
N GLY A 7 -3.57 41.86 -37.05
CA GLY A 7 -2.52 41.09 -36.36
C GLY A 7 -2.88 39.73 -35.77
N ALA A 8 -2.24 38.71 -36.34
CA ALA A 8 -1.76 37.47 -35.72
C ALA A 8 -2.76 36.37 -35.32
N ALA A 9 -2.78 35.33 -36.16
CA ALA A 9 -3.07 33.96 -35.78
C ALA A 9 -1.93 33.39 -34.94
N LEU A 10 -2.26 32.66 -33.87
CA LEU A 10 -1.45 31.56 -33.31
C LEU A 10 -2.41 30.51 -32.76
N CYS A 11 -2.36 29.30 -33.32
CA CYS A 11 -2.86 28.07 -32.72
C CYS A 11 -2.19 27.85 -31.36
N GLY A 12 -2.93 27.31 -30.38
CA GLY A 12 -2.32 26.84 -29.14
C GLY A 12 -3.32 26.25 -28.16
N ALA A 13 -3.23 24.92 -28.02
CA ALA A 13 -3.61 24.11 -26.87
C ALA A 13 -5.09 24.05 -26.46
N ALA A 14 -5.68 22.88 -26.73
CA ALA A 14 -6.76 22.32 -25.93
C ALA A 14 -6.27 22.15 -24.48
N LEU A 15 -6.76 23.00 -23.58
CA LEU A 15 -6.81 22.71 -22.15
C LEU A 15 -8.23 22.25 -21.85
N GLY A 16 -8.50 21.00 -22.21
CA GLY A 16 -9.66 20.28 -21.70
C GLY A 16 -9.33 19.85 -20.29
N LEU A 17 -9.97 20.49 -19.32
CA LEU A 17 -10.01 20.07 -17.93
C LEU A 17 -10.41 18.59 -17.85
N ALA A 18 -9.47 17.71 -17.51
CA ALA A 18 -9.82 16.50 -16.77
C ALA A 18 -10.04 16.98 -15.33
N ALA A 19 -11.29 17.25 -15.02
CA ALA A 19 -11.74 17.58 -13.68
C ALA A 19 -11.39 16.41 -12.75
N ALA A 20 -10.85 16.75 -11.58
CA ALA A 20 -10.89 15.90 -10.42
C ALA A 20 -12.33 15.42 -10.17
N ALA A 21 -12.49 14.10 -10.17
CA ALA A 21 -13.58 13.35 -9.56
C ALA A 21 -12.89 12.02 -9.17
N ASN A 22 -12.80 11.65 -7.90
CA ASN A 22 -13.95 11.50 -7.02
C ASN A 22 -13.74 12.19 -5.66
N ALA A 23 -14.81 12.85 -5.22
CA ALA A 23 -15.09 13.00 -3.81
C ALA A 23 -15.13 11.60 -3.17
N ALA A 24 -14.74 11.49 -1.90
CA ALA A 24 -15.03 10.32 -1.08
C ALA A 24 -16.49 9.90 -1.31
N ASP A 25 -16.67 8.80 -2.04
CA ASP A 25 -17.92 8.09 -2.14
C ASP A 25 -17.81 7.00 -1.07
N ASP A 26 -18.64 7.09 -0.03
CA ASP A 26 -18.71 6.12 1.08
C ASP A 26 -19.25 4.74 0.60
N SER A 27 -18.89 4.28 -0.60
CA SER A 27 -19.45 3.07 -1.22
C SER A 27 -18.58 2.40 -2.29
N TYR A 28 -17.35 2.86 -2.57
CA TYR A 28 -16.41 2.06 -3.38
C TYR A 28 -15.35 1.50 -2.45
N ASP A 29 -15.51 0.23 -2.07
CA ASP A 29 -14.50 -0.48 -1.31
C ASP A 29 -13.22 -0.54 -2.15
N PHE A 30 -12.09 -0.12 -1.57
CA PHE A 30 -10.80 0.06 -2.28
C PHE A 30 -10.35 -1.20 -3.04
N LEU A 31 -10.65 -2.38 -2.49
CA LEU A 31 -10.30 -3.69 -3.03
C LEU A 31 -11.46 -4.38 -3.75
N TYR A 32 -12.53 -3.65 -4.07
CA TYR A 32 -13.67 -4.21 -4.80
C TYR A 32 -13.21 -4.89 -6.11
N GLY A 33 -13.69 -6.12 -6.30
CA GLY A 33 -13.36 -6.96 -7.46
C GLY A 33 -12.07 -7.78 -7.30
N SER A 34 -11.18 -7.44 -6.36
CA SER A 34 -9.97 -8.23 -6.10
C SER A 34 -10.32 -9.56 -5.42
N THR A 35 -10.00 -10.68 -6.06
CA THR A 35 -10.19 -12.02 -5.51
C THR A 35 -8.87 -12.75 -5.20
N TYR A 36 -7.74 -12.23 -5.67
CA TYR A 36 -6.39 -12.75 -5.43
C TYR A 36 -5.51 -11.74 -4.70
N ALA A 37 -4.63 -12.25 -3.83
CA ALA A 37 -3.69 -11.41 -3.09
C ALA A 37 -2.33 -12.08 -2.90
N LEU A 38 -1.26 -11.28 -3.00
CA LEU A 38 0.08 -11.65 -2.55
C LEU A 38 0.39 -10.94 -1.23
N ILE A 39 0.72 -11.74 -0.21
CA ILE A 39 1.02 -11.26 1.15
C ILE A 39 2.51 -11.36 1.39
N LEU A 40 3.15 -10.22 1.69
CA LEU A 40 4.57 -10.14 2.02
C LEU A 40 4.74 -9.75 3.49
N GLY A 41 5.73 -10.35 4.15
CA GLY A 41 6.00 -10.13 5.56
C GLY A 41 6.94 -8.96 5.84
N PRO A 42 7.04 -8.53 7.11
CA PRO A 42 8.07 -7.60 7.57
C PRO A 42 9.43 -8.29 7.73
N THR A 43 10.40 -7.54 8.25
CA THR A 43 11.68 -8.11 8.66
C THR A 43 11.47 -9.24 9.68
N GLY A 44 12.17 -10.36 9.54
CA GLY A 44 12.03 -11.55 10.38
C GLY A 44 10.95 -12.54 9.92
N ILE A 45 10.10 -12.16 8.96
CA ILE A 45 9.03 -13.01 8.41
C ILE A 45 9.19 -13.12 6.88
N PRO A 46 10.21 -13.87 6.40
CA PRO A 46 10.46 -14.01 4.96
C PRO A 46 9.34 -14.74 4.22
N THR A 47 8.48 -15.48 4.91
CA THR A 47 7.31 -16.15 4.32
C THR A 47 6.17 -16.10 5.33
N PRO A 48 5.14 -15.26 5.09
CA PRO A 48 3.96 -15.22 5.93
C PRO A 48 3.34 -16.61 6.13
N ASN A 49 2.96 -16.90 7.37
CA ASN A 49 2.25 -18.14 7.70
C ASN A 49 0.72 -17.92 7.62
N ALA A 50 -0.05 -18.98 7.88
CA ALA A 50 -1.50 -18.91 7.78
C ALA A 50 -2.15 -17.96 8.81
N ALA A 51 -1.56 -17.78 10.00
CA ALA A 51 -2.07 -16.83 11.00
C ALA A 51 -1.89 -15.40 10.50
N TYR A 52 -0.69 -15.07 10.01
CA TYR A 52 -0.36 -13.75 9.47
C TYR A 52 -1.30 -13.39 8.32
N ILE A 53 -1.53 -14.33 7.39
CA ILE A 53 -2.45 -14.14 6.27
C ILE A 53 -3.88 -13.90 6.78
N SER A 54 -4.32 -14.66 7.79
CA SER A 54 -5.65 -14.48 8.36
C SER A 54 -5.82 -13.11 9.00
N ASP A 55 -4.81 -12.61 9.70
CA ASP A 55 -4.88 -11.30 10.38
C ASP A 55 -4.82 -10.16 9.37
N ALA A 56 -3.97 -10.26 8.35
CA ALA A 56 -3.96 -9.31 7.22
C ALA A 56 -5.34 -9.24 6.53
N LEU A 57 -5.96 -10.41 6.27
CA LEU A 57 -7.30 -10.49 5.70
C LEU A 57 -8.34 -9.80 6.59
N ASN A 58 -8.44 -10.22 7.85
CA ASN A 58 -9.48 -9.76 8.76
C ASN A 58 -9.38 -8.28 9.11
N LEU A 59 -8.16 -7.74 9.23
CA LEU A 59 -7.93 -6.38 9.70
C LEU A 59 -7.87 -5.35 8.56
N TYR A 60 -7.38 -5.74 7.39
CA TYR A 60 -7.05 -4.78 6.34
C TYR A 60 -7.61 -5.10 4.96
N LEU A 61 -7.82 -6.37 4.60
CA LEU A 61 -8.31 -6.68 3.25
C LEU A 61 -9.85 -6.77 3.21
N GLU A 62 -10.46 -7.61 4.06
CA GLU A 62 -11.92 -7.75 4.13
C GLU A 62 -12.63 -6.43 4.46
N PRO A 63 -12.16 -5.59 5.41
CA PRO A 63 -12.79 -4.30 5.68
C PRO A 63 -12.70 -3.32 4.50
N ASN A 64 -11.74 -3.51 3.60
CA ASN A 64 -11.56 -2.74 2.37
C ASN A 64 -12.21 -3.41 1.14
N GLY A 65 -13.09 -4.40 1.37
CA GLY A 65 -13.91 -5.07 0.36
C GLY A 65 -13.19 -6.06 -0.53
N TYR A 66 -12.09 -6.65 -0.05
CA TYR A 66 -11.47 -7.79 -0.72
C TYR A 66 -12.45 -8.96 -0.82
N GLU A 67 -12.63 -9.51 -2.03
CA GLU A 67 -13.62 -10.56 -2.32
C GLU A 67 -13.00 -11.97 -2.39
N GLY A 68 -11.70 -12.08 -2.11
CA GLY A 68 -10.97 -13.34 -2.12
C GLY A 68 -11.18 -14.21 -0.88
N THR A 69 -10.36 -15.25 -0.76
CA THR A 69 -10.39 -16.20 0.35
C THR A 69 -8.97 -16.51 0.81
N THR A 70 -8.82 -17.19 1.95
CA THR A 70 -7.52 -17.72 2.38
C THR A 70 -6.87 -18.69 1.38
N ALA A 71 -7.63 -19.26 0.44
CA ALA A 71 -7.09 -20.12 -0.62
C ALA A 71 -6.53 -19.35 -1.83
N SER A 72 -7.04 -18.13 -2.08
CA SER A 72 -6.57 -17.23 -3.15
C SER A 72 -5.65 -16.12 -2.63
N THR A 73 -5.41 -16.10 -1.32
CA THR A 73 -4.47 -15.20 -0.65
C THR A 73 -3.19 -15.96 -0.33
N LEU A 74 -2.11 -15.67 -1.06
CA LEU A 74 -0.88 -16.46 -1.04
C LEU A 74 0.27 -15.68 -0.41
N ALA A 75 1.05 -16.34 0.43
CA ALA A 75 2.33 -15.80 0.88
C ALA A 75 3.30 -15.70 -0.31
N LEU A 76 3.92 -14.54 -0.47
CA LEU A 76 5.07 -14.37 -1.35
C LEU A 76 6.35 -14.36 -0.51
N THR A 77 7.24 -15.32 -0.78
CA THR A 77 8.50 -15.43 -0.06
C THR A 77 9.51 -14.36 -0.53
N THR A 78 9.90 -13.46 0.36
CA THR A 78 10.99 -12.49 0.13
C THR A 78 12.18 -12.83 1.03
N PRO A 79 13.30 -13.36 0.50
CA PRO A 79 14.44 -13.77 1.30
C PRO A 79 15.07 -12.62 2.09
N GLU A 80 15.48 -12.91 3.31
CA GLU A 80 16.26 -12.00 4.14
C GLU A 80 17.73 -12.40 4.16
N THR A 81 18.61 -11.42 3.99
CA THR A 81 20.06 -11.58 4.07
C THR A 81 20.64 -10.68 5.15
N ASN A 82 21.93 -10.83 5.46
CA ASN A 82 22.61 -9.93 6.39
C ASN A 82 22.78 -8.50 5.84
N ASP A 83 22.42 -8.26 4.58
CA ASP A 83 22.43 -6.95 3.95
C ASP A 83 20.98 -6.56 3.62
N PHE A 84 20.49 -5.52 4.30
CA PHE A 84 19.12 -5.03 4.11
C PHE A 84 18.86 -4.61 2.66
N GLY A 85 19.80 -3.92 2.02
CA GLY A 85 19.66 -3.48 0.63
C GLY A 85 19.60 -4.65 -0.35
N GLN A 86 20.38 -5.70 -0.12
CA GLN A 86 20.29 -6.93 -0.93
C GLN A 86 18.98 -7.68 -0.71
N SER A 87 18.42 -7.64 0.49
CA SER A 87 17.13 -8.26 0.80
C SER A 87 16.00 -7.55 0.06
N VAL A 88 16.00 -6.20 0.11
CA VAL A 88 15.05 -5.36 -0.63
C VAL A 88 15.15 -5.59 -2.14
N ALA A 89 16.36 -5.55 -2.72
CA ALA A 89 16.54 -5.73 -4.16
C ALA A 89 16.10 -7.13 -4.66
N GLN A 90 16.30 -8.16 -3.85
CA GLN A 90 15.81 -9.52 -4.16
C GLN A 90 14.29 -9.59 -4.04
N GLY A 91 13.72 -9.02 -2.98
CA GLY A 91 12.27 -8.93 -2.80
C GLY A 91 11.59 -8.21 -3.96
N GLU A 92 12.19 -7.12 -4.44
CA GLU A 92 11.69 -6.34 -5.58
C GLU A 92 11.64 -7.18 -6.85
N THR A 93 12.73 -7.89 -7.16
CA THR A 93 12.77 -8.82 -8.31
C THR A 93 11.68 -9.88 -8.20
N ILE A 94 11.52 -10.49 -7.01
CA ILE A 94 10.54 -11.56 -6.79
C ILE A 94 9.10 -11.04 -6.93
N LEU A 95 8.81 -9.86 -6.38
CA LEU A 95 7.49 -9.25 -6.50
C LEU A 95 7.17 -8.89 -7.95
N VAL A 96 8.11 -8.26 -8.66
CA VAL A 96 7.94 -7.92 -10.08
C VAL A 96 7.69 -9.18 -10.90
N ASP A 97 8.51 -10.23 -10.72
CA ASP A 97 8.36 -11.48 -11.46
C ASP A 97 7.00 -12.16 -11.18
N ALA A 98 6.54 -12.16 -9.92
CA ALA A 98 5.25 -12.74 -9.54
C ALA A 98 4.07 -11.99 -10.18
N VAL A 99 4.05 -10.66 -10.07
CA VAL A 99 2.99 -9.83 -10.66
C VAL A 99 2.97 -9.96 -12.19
N LEU A 100 4.14 -9.97 -12.85
CA LEU A 100 4.22 -10.16 -14.29
C LEU A 100 3.77 -11.56 -14.72
N ALA A 101 3.98 -12.59 -13.90
CA ALA A 101 3.48 -13.93 -14.16
C ALA A 101 1.94 -13.96 -14.10
N ASP A 102 1.33 -13.42 -13.05
CA ASP A 102 -0.13 -13.36 -12.88
C ASP A 102 -0.78 -12.50 -13.98
N TYR A 103 -0.17 -11.35 -14.32
CA TYR A 103 -0.63 -10.51 -15.41
C TYR A 103 -0.57 -11.23 -16.77
N ALA A 104 0.53 -11.94 -17.06
CA ALA A 104 0.68 -12.69 -18.31
C ALA A 104 -0.25 -13.92 -18.38
N ALA A 105 -0.61 -14.50 -17.23
CA ALA A 105 -1.61 -15.57 -17.12
C ALA A 105 -3.04 -15.06 -17.38
N GLY A 106 -3.27 -13.75 -17.25
CA GLY A 106 -4.58 -13.12 -17.39
C GLY A 106 -5.40 -13.19 -16.10
N ASP A 107 -4.75 -13.43 -14.96
CA ASP A 107 -5.43 -13.61 -13.67
C ASP A 107 -6.10 -12.33 -13.16
N MET A 108 -5.67 -11.16 -13.68
CA MET A 108 -6.26 -9.85 -13.33
C MET A 108 -7.50 -9.47 -14.18
N ASP A 109 -7.89 -10.32 -15.13
CA ASP A 109 -9.01 -10.11 -16.06
C ASP A 109 -9.01 -8.74 -16.76
N CYS A 110 -7.83 -8.34 -17.26
CA CYS A 110 -7.65 -7.05 -17.94
C CYS A 110 -8.11 -7.08 -19.40
N ASP A 111 -8.79 -6.03 -19.83
CA ASP A 111 -9.24 -5.84 -21.21
C ASP A 111 -8.25 -5.03 -22.07
N ALA A 112 -8.56 -4.89 -23.36
CA ALA A 112 -7.69 -4.18 -24.31
C ALA A 112 -7.60 -2.66 -24.06
N SER A 113 -8.47 -2.10 -23.22
CA SER A 113 -8.42 -0.70 -22.79
C SER A 113 -7.58 -0.50 -21.51
N GLY A 114 -7.15 -1.59 -20.88
CA GLY A 114 -6.36 -1.57 -19.65
C GLY A 114 -7.21 -1.53 -18.37
N GLY A 115 -8.53 -1.71 -18.48
CA GLY A 115 -9.38 -1.91 -17.31
C GLY A 115 -9.35 -3.37 -16.86
N CYS A 116 -9.31 -3.61 -15.55
CA CYS A 116 -9.15 -4.94 -14.96
C CYS A 116 -10.26 -5.22 -13.96
N SER A 117 -11.02 -6.31 -14.17
CA SER A 117 -12.16 -6.65 -13.28
C SER A 117 -11.76 -7.36 -12.01
N ASP A 118 -10.56 -7.97 -11.97
CA ASP A 118 -10.06 -8.72 -10.82
C ASP A 118 -8.64 -8.26 -10.45
N PRO A 119 -8.45 -7.00 -10.01
CA PRO A 119 -7.11 -6.51 -9.70
C PRO A 119 -6.41 -7.39 -8.66
N LEU A 120 -5.11 -7.62 -8.83
CA LEU A 120 -4.31 -8.33 -7.84
C LEU A 120 -4.01 -7.40 -6.66
N THR A 121 -4.36 -7.85 -5.45
CA THR A 121 -4.03 -7.13 -4.22
C THR A 121 -2.62 -7.49 -3.73
N ILE A 122 -1.80 -6.49 -3.41
CA ILE A 122 -0.47 -6.67 -2.82
C ILE A 122 -0.50 -6.12 -1.41
N PHE A 123 -0.37 -6.99 -0.41
CA PHE A 123 -0.30 -6.60 0.99
C PHE A 123 1.14 -6.67 1.49
N THR A 124 1.59 -5.61 2.14
CA THR A 124 2.96 -5.50 2.65
C THR A 124 3.03 -4.88 4.03
N TYR A 125 4.14 -5.11 4.72
CA TYR A 125 4.42 -4.56 6.04
C TYR A 125 5.93 -4.27 6.19
N SER A 126 6.28 -3.07 6.65
CA SER A 126 7.66 -2.69 6.99
C SER A 126 8.60 -2.80 5.78
N GLN A 127 9.61 -3.68 5.84
CA GLN A 127 10.57 -3.91 4.75
C GLN A 127 9.87 -4.24 3.41
N SER A 128 8.80 -5.04 3.42
CA SER A 128 8.12 -5.39 2.18
C SER A 128 7.33 -4.21 1.58
N SER A 129 6.96 -3.21 2.38
CA SER A 129 6.35 -1.97 1.85
C SER A 129 7.37 -1.15 1.06
N LEU A 130 8.63 -1.14 1.49
CA LEU A 130 9.73 -0.57 0.68
C LEU A 130 9.96 -1.39 -0.59
N VAL A 131 9.93 -2.72 -0.51
CA VAL A 131 10.01 -3.61 -1.68
C VAL A 131 8.92 -3.27 -2.71
N ALA A 132 7.66 -3.15 -2.27
CA ALA A 132 6.55 -2.81 -3.15
C ALA A 132 6.69 -1.40 -3.75
N SER A 133 7.02 -0.40 -2.93
CA SER A 133 7.21 0.99 -3.38
C SER A 133 8.24 1.10 -4.51
N LEU A 134 9.32 0.31 -4.46
CA LEU A 134 10.34 0.28 -5.50
C LEU A 134 9.91 -0.53 -6.73
N ALA A 135 9.17 -1.62 -6.52
CA ALA A 135 8.66 -2.48 -7.60
C ALA A 135 7.63 -1.77 -8.49
N GLU A 136 6.82 -0.85 -7.95
CA GLU A 136 5.78 -0.15 -8.70
C GLU A 136 6.30 0.51 -9.99
N GLN A 137 7.44 1.20 -9.94
CA GLN A 137 7.99 1.82 -11.17
C GLN A 137 8.35 0.77 -12.22
N GLN A 138 8.91 -0.38 -11.81
CA GLN A 138 9.25 -1.45 -12.75
C GLN A 138 8.01 -2.08 -13.36
N LEU A 139 6.94 -2.26 -12.58
CA LEU A 139 5.66 -2.79 -13.07
C LEU A 139 5.00 -1.84 -14.07
N ALA A 140 5.03 -0.53 -13.78
CA ALA A 140 4.50 0.49 -14.67
C ALA A 140 5.30 0.53 -15.98
N ASP A 141 6.64 0.50 -15.90
CA ASP A 141 7.53 0.46 -17.06
C ASP A 141 7.35 -0.82 -17.90
N ALA A 142 7.00 -1.94 -17.24
CA ALA A 142 6.67 -3.20 -17.91
C ALA A 142 5.28 -3.21 -18.56
N GLY A 143 4.47 -2.16 -18.35
CA GLY A 143 3.16 -1.97 -18.97
C GLY A 143 2.02 -2.68 -18.24
N VAL A 144 2.19 -3.01 -16.95
CA VAL A 144 1.07 -3.46 -16.10
C VAL A 144 0.16 -2.23 -15.86
N PRO A 145 -1.11 -2.26 -16.29
CA PRO A 145 -1.98 -1.10 -16.16
C PRO A 145 -2.25 -0.79 -14.69
N SER A 146 -2.45 0.49 -14.36
CA SER A 146 -2.69 0.91 -12.98
C SER A 146 -3.91 0.25 -12.35
N ASP A 147 -4.92 -0.08 -13.17
CA ASP A 147 -6.13 -0.75 -12.72
C ASP A 147 -5.90 -2.22 -12.35
N ALA A 148 -4.78 -2.84 -12.73
CA ALA A 148 -4.50 -4.25 -12.48
C ALA A 148 -4.07 -4.55 -11.04
N LEU A 149 -3.65 -3.53 -10.27
CA LEU A 149 -3.08 -3.71 -8.94
C LEU A 149 -3.76 -2.82 -7.91
N ARG A 150 -3.79 -3.30 -6.67
CA ARG A 150 -4.13 -2.53 -5.46
C ARG A 150 -3.09 -2.82 -4.40
N PHE A 151 -2.50 -1.80 -3.81
CA PHE A 151 -1.50 -1.99 -2.74
C PHE A 151 -2.11 -1.64 -1.38
N VAL A 152 -1.87 -2.49 -0.39
CA VAL A 152 -2.19 -2.24 1.03
C VAL A 152 -0.90 -2.34 1.82
N MET A 153 -0.42 -1.22 2.35
CA MET A 153 0.91 -1.13 2.95
C MET A 153 0.86 -0.72 4.41
N LEU A 154 1.47 -1.52 5.29
CA LEU A 154 1.59 -1.22 6.72
C LEU A 154 2.99 -0.71 7.05
N GLY A 155 3.08 0.28 7.94
CA GLY A 155 4.36 0.81 8.42
C GLY A 155 5.28 1.27 7.29
N ALA A 156 4.70 1.92 6.27
CA ALA A 156 5.39 2.35 5.07
C ALA A 156 5.84 3.81 5.18
N ASN A 157 7.07 4.10 4.75
CA ASN A 157 7.52 5.47 4.66
C ASN A 157 6.90 6.15 3.43
N THR A 158 5.92 7.02 3.64
CA THR A 158 5.15 7.68 2.57
C THR A 158 5.98 8.58 1.66
N SER A 159 7.21 8.95 2.06
CA SER A 159 8.11 9.73 1.19
C SER A 159 8.72 8.92 0.04
N VAL A 160 8.63 7.58 0.09
CA VAL A 160 9.11 6.68 -0.97
C VAL A 160 8.01 5.90 -1.67
N VAL A 161 6.77 5.94 -1.17
CA VAL A 161 5.60 5.33 -1.81
C VAL A 161 5.20 6.21 -3.00
N PRO A 162 5.20 5.72 -4.24
CA PRO A 162 4.68 6.46 -5.39
C PRO A 162 3.22 6.83 -5.19
N ASN A 163 2.81 7.99 -5.69
CA ASN A 163 1.45 8.50 -5.55
C ASN A 163 0.75 8.71 -6.90
N ASP A 164 1.34 8.25 -7.99
CA ASP A 164 0.88 8.45 -9.36
C ASP A 164 0.99 7.21 -10.25
N LEU A 165 1.35 6.04 -9.67
CA LEU A 165 1.53 4.78 -10.41
C LEU A 165 0.35 3.83 -10.22
N TYR A 166 0.08 3.42 -8.99
CA TYR A 166 -0.99 2.47 -8.64
C TYR A 166 -1.85 2.99 -7.48
N PRO A 167 -3.12 2.56 -7.39
CA PRO A 167 -3.93 2.82 -6.20
C PRO A 167 -3.31 2.13 -4.98
N THR A 168 -3.07 2.90 -3.92
CA THR A 168 -2.36 2.43 -2.72
C THR A 168 -3.02 2.95 -1.45
N ASP A 169 -3.33 2.05 -0.53
CA ASP A 169 -3.75 2.38 0.83
C ASP A 169 -2.61 2.11 1.82
N VAL A 170 -2.14 3.15 2.48
CA VAL A 170 -1.11 3.06 3.53
C VAL A 170 -1.76 3.21 4.90
N TYR A 171 -1.44 2.32 5.82
CA TYR A 171 -1.81 2.42 7.23
C TYR A 171 -0.54 2.59 8.06
N ASN A 172 -0.44 3.72 8.76
CA ASN A 172 0.67 4.02 9.66
C ASN A 172 0.14 4.35 11.05
N ILE A 173 0.85 3.92 12.08
CA ILE A 173 0.61 4.39 13.46
C ILE A 173 1.45 5.64 13.67
N HIS A 174 0.82 6.74 14.09
CA HIS A 174 1.49 7.99 14.35
C HIS A 174 2.64 7.79 15.33
N GLY A 175 3.85 8.16 14.91
CA GLY A 175 5.06 8.00 15.70
C GLY A 175 5.82 6.68 15.51
N ASP A 176 5.39 5.80 14.61
CA ASP A 176 6.17 4.67 14.11
C ASP A 176 7.57 5.13 13.64
N ALA A 177 8.63 4.51 14.16
CA ALA A 177 10.01 4.96 13.94
C ALA A 177 10.52 4.78 12.50
N TYR A 178 9.91 3.90 11.71
CA TYR A 178 10.31 3.61 10.33
C TYR A 178 9.41 4.31 9.31
N ALA A 179 8.10 4.34 9.58
CA ALA A 179 7.14 5.05 8.73
C ALA A 179 7.30 6.57 8.88
N GLU A 180 7.52 7.05 10.11
CA GLU A 180 7.54 8.47 10.49
C GLU A 180 8.79 8.84 11.34
N PRO A 181 10.01 8.66 10.79
CA PRO A 181 11.24 8.78 11.56
C PRO A 181 11.38 10.16 12.21
N GLY A 182 11.48 10.15 13.55
CA GLY A 182 11.73 11.35 14.36
C GLY A 182 10.49 12.15 14.76
N VAL A 183 9.27 11.72 14.38
CA VAL A 183 8.03 12.42 14.75
C VAL A 183 7.82 12.52 16.26
N LEU A 184 8.12 11.45 17.01
CA LEU A 184 8.05 11.45 18.48
C LEU A 184 9.21 12.20 19.15
N GLY A 185 10.28 12.50 18.42
CA GLY A 185 11.53 13.01 18.95
C GLY A 185 12.70 12.03 18.79
N MET A 186 13.83 12.37 19.41
CA MET A 186 15.11 11.64 19.28
C MET A 186 15.63 11.11 20.61
N SER A 187 14.82 11.14 21.67
CA SER A 187 15.24 10.53 22.94
C SER A 187 15.25 9.01 22.82
N TRP A 188 15.98 8.33 23.70
CA TRP A 188 15.95 6.87 23.74
C TRP A 188 14.54 6.33 24.01
N GLN A 189 13.72 7.07 24.77
CA GLN A 189 12.34 6.66 25.06
C GLN A 189 11.47 6.77 23.81
N ASP A 190 11.60 7.86 23.05
CA ASP A 190 10.84 8.08 21.82
C ASP A 190 11.19 7.03 20.76
N LEU A 191 12.48 6.70 20.65
CA LEU A 191 12.94 5.65 19.73
C LEU A 191 12.36 4.28 20.11
N MET A 192 12.38 3.91 21.40
CA MET A 192 11.82 2.62 21.83
C MET A 192 10.32 2.56 21.59
N LEU A 193 9.59 3.63 21.92
CA LEU A 193 8.15 3.70 21.64
C LEU A 193 7.86 3.59 20.14
N GLY A 194 8.60 4.31 19.29
CA GLY A 194 8.41 4.24 17.84
C GLY A 194 8.72 2.86 17.25
N LEU A 195 9.70 2.13 17.82
CA LEU A 195 9.96 0.73 17.45
C LEU A 195 8.85 -0.20 17.92
N GLU A 196 8.33 -0.01 19.13
CA GLU A 196 7.20 -0.80 19.64
C GLU A 196 5.92 -0.56 18.81
N LEU A 197 5.61 0.69 18.46
CA LEU A 197 4.49 1.02 17.58
C LEU A 197 4.64 0.34 16.22
N HIS A 198 5.87 0.28 15.69
CA HIS A 198 6.13 -0.36 14.39
C HIS A 198 5.77 -1.84 14.36
N GLU A 199 5.78 -2.55 15.49
CA GLU A 199 5.50 -3.99 15.58
C GLU A 199 4.02 -4.30 15.90
N ALA A 200 3.17 -3.29 16.05
CA ALA A 200 1.84 -3.44 16.63
C ALA A 200 0.71 -3.70 15.63
N TYR A 201 0.93 -3.46 14.32
CA TYR A 201 -0.15 -3.36 13.33
C TYR A 201 -1.08 -4.58 13.27
N LEU A 202 -0.53 -5.80 13.21
CA LEU A 202 -1.34 -7.02 13.14
C LEU A 202 -2.01 -7.41 14.47
N GLY A 203 -1.76 -6.64 15.53
CA GLY A 203 -2.43 -6.81 16.82
C GLY A 203 -3.48 -5.75 17.13
N LEU A 204 -3.65 -4.76 16.25
CA LEU A 204 -4.65 -3.72 16.40
C LEU A 204 -6.07 -4.28 16.36
N THR A 205 -6.98 -3.58 17.01
CA THR A 205 -8.41 -3.78 16.89
C THR A 205 -8.95 -3.01 15.68
N PRO A 206 -10.10 -3.44 15.11
CA PRO A 206 -10.77 -2.68 14.05
C PRO A 206 -11.08 -1.23 14.46
N ALA A 207 -11.44 -0.99 15.73
CA ALA A 207 -11.74 0.35 16.22
C ALA A 207 -10.52 1.28 16.26
N GLU A 208 -9.32 0.74 16.51
CA GLU A 208 -8.08 1.52 16.44
C GLU A 208 -7.75 1.88 14.99
N ILE A 209 -7.92 0.94 14.05
CA ILE A 209 -7.74 1.18 12.62
C ILE A 209 -8.76 2.23 12.11
N ASP A 210 -10.04 2.09 12.47
CA ASP A 210 -11.13 3.01 12.11
C ASP A 210 -10.94 4.42 12.70
N SER A 211 -10.09 4.57 13.71
CA SER A 211 -9.79 5.88 14.31
C SER A 211 -8.80 6.71 13.50
N ALA A 212 -8.27 6.16 12.40
CA ALA A 212 -7.31 6.82 11.55
C ALA A 212 -7.83 8.15 10.98
N THR A 213 -6.92 9.11 10.84
CA THR A 213 -7.15 10.31 10.04
C THR A 213 -6.64 10.08 8.63
N THR A 214 -7.51 10.24 7.64
CA THR A 214 -7.19 9.94 6.24
C THR A 214 -6.77 11.20 5.47
N VAL A 215 -5.69 11.08 4.69
CA VAL A 215 -5.23 12.07 3.71
C VAL A 215 -5.05 11.38 2.36
N VAL A 216 -5.62 11.95 1.30
CA VAL A 216 -5.41 11.47 -0.07
C VAL A 216 -4.36 12.33 -0.75
N ASP A 217 -3.31 11.69 -1.27
CA ASP A 217 -2.27 12.29 -2.10
C ASP A 217 -2.15 11.51 -3.40
N GLY A 218 -2.60 12.11 -4.51
CA GLY A 218 -2.66 11.42 -5.81
C GLY A 218 -3.53 10.17 -5.77
N MET A 219 -2.94 9.01 -6.09
CA MET A 219 -3.53 7.68 -6.04
C MET A 219 -3.32 6.96 -4.69
N THR A 220 -2.63 7.62 -3.74
CA THR A 220 -2.30 7.05 -2.44
C THR A 220 -3.18 7.64 -1.35
N THR A 221 -3.86 6.77 -0.62
CA THR A 221 -4.59 7.10 0.61
C THR A 221 -3.70 6.79 1.80
N ILE A 222 -3.46 7.77 2.67
CA ILE A 222 -2.68 7.63 3.89
C ILE A 222 -3.63 7.66 5.07
N ASN A 223 -3.73 6.55 5.79
CA ASN A 223 -4.52 6.38 7.01
C ASN A 223 -3.58 6.46 8.22
N ASP A 224 -3.56 7.62 8.89
CA ASP A 224 -2.74 7.87 10.07
C ASP A 224 -3.50 7.49 11.34
N ILE A 225 -3.23 6.30 11.86
CA ILE A 225 -3.77 5.74 13.10
C ILE A 225 -3.14 6.51 14.27
N PRO A 226 -3.93 7.09 15.19
CA PRO A 226 -3.38 7.82 16.34
C PRO A 226 -2.37 6.99 17.15
N THR A 227 -1.36 7.66 17.73
CA THR A 227 -0.40 6.99 18.63
C THR A 227 -1.15 6.25 19.74
N LEU A 228 -0.87 4.95 19.86
CA LEU A 228 -1.51 4.10 20.85
C LEU A 228 -1.19 4.55 22.28
N THR A 229 -2.18 4.50 23.16
CA THR A 229 -1.92 4.57 24.60
C THR A 229 -1.09 3.36 25.04
N SER A 230 -0.46 3.45 26.21
CA SER A 230 0.35 2.33 26.71
C SER A 230 -0.44 1.02 26.81
N THR A 231 -1.72 1.08 27.19
CA THR A 231 -2.55 -0.13 27.30
C THR A 231 -2.86 -0.73 25.92
N GLU A 232 -3.28 0.10 24.97
CA GLU A 232 -3.54 -0.29 23.59
C GLU A 232 -2.29 -0.90 22.95
N LEU A 233 -1.13 -0.25 23.12
CA LEU A 233 0.15 -0.75 22.61
C LEU A 233 0.51 -2.12 23.21
N TRP A 234 0.35 -2.30 24.52
CA TRP A 234 0.63 -3.58 25.16
C TRP A 234 -0.29 -4.69 24.65
N ASP A 235 -1.58 -4.41 24.51
CA ASP A 235 -2.55 -5.38 24.00
C ASP A 235 -2.25 -5.72 22.53
N ALA A 236 -1.97 -4.70 21.70
CA ALA A 236 -1.62 -4.89 20.30
C ALA A 236 -0.34 -5.72 20.12
N LEU A 237 0.73 -5.42 20.86
CA LEU A 237 1.97 -6.22 20.80
C LEU A 237 1.74 -7.67 21.23
N LEU A 238 0.94 -7.91 22.27
CA LEU A 238 0.61 -9.27 22.71
C LEU A 238 -0.20 -10.04 21.66
N ASN A 239 -1.12 -9.36 20.98
CA ASN A 239 -1.91 -9.95 19.90
C ASN A 239 -1.04 -10.23 18.66
N ALA A 240 -0.15 -9.31 18.29
CA ALA A 240 0.77 -9.46 17.16
C ALA A 240 1.71 -10.66 17.31
N LEU A 241 2.13 -11.01 18.55
CA LEU A 241 2.90 -12.24 18.82
C LEU A 241 2.13 -13.53 18.48
N SER A 242 0.80 -13.48 18.43
CA SER A 242 -0.04 -14.61 18.03
C SER A 242 -0.35 -14.63 16.53
N ALA A 243 -0.07 -13.52 15.83
CA ALA A 243 -0.31 -13.32 14.40
C ALA A 243 0.79 -13.92 13.50
N GLY A 244 1.91 -14.41 14.05
CA GLY A 244 3.05 -14.88 13.25
C GLY A 244 4.00 -15.78 14.03
#